data_AF-A0A379MVZ1-F1
#
_entry.id   AF-A0A379MVZ1-F1
#
_cell.length_a   1.000
_cell.length_b   1.000
_cell.length_c   1.000
_cell.angle_alpha   90.00
_cell.angle_beta   90.00
_cell.angle_gamma   90.00
#
_symmetry.space_group_name_H-M   'P 1'
#
loop_
_entity.id
_entity.type
_entity.pdbx_description
1 polymer ?
#
loop_
_entity_poly.entity_id
_entity_poly.type
_entity_poly.pdbx_seq_one_letter_code
_entity_poly.pdbx_strand_id
1 'polypeptide(L)'
;MKKSPILHTLLVGMAALLLCGCSDSKKGDGGIDPSQLVGKWLLTSEYDEWVENGKVVGEYDPYDFEDSYYLEFRKDGYAADRTVRGNISQAPVDEYRYVFDEEDNRIYWPDNDGFWDTAVYVEKLTSSELVLVSYYMEDGQRLAEKSIYKKVS
;
A
#
# COMPACT_ATOMS: atom_id res chain seq x y z
N MET A 1 16.32 -76.25 -4.10
CA MET A 1 14.98 -76.49 -4.71
C MET A 1 14.05 -75.40 -4.19
N LYS A 2 13.65 -74.40 -5.00
CA LYS A 2 12.34 -74.30 -5.69
C LYS A 2 11.17 -74.56 -4.70
N LYS A 3 10.23 -73.64 -4.42
CA LYS A 3 9.56 -72.64 -5.28
C LYS A 3 8.95 -71.49 -4.44
N SER A 4 8.97 -70.27 -4.98
CA SER A 4 7.97 -69.21 -4.72
C SER A 4 6.70 -69.53 -5.53
N PRO A 5 5.52 -68.99 -5.19
CA PRO A 5 5.08 -67.84 -6.01
C PRO A 5 4.14 -66.81 -5.34
N ILE A 6 4.22 -65.58 -5.88
CA ILE A 6 3.14 -64.62 -6.20
C ILE A 6 2.54 -63.83 -5.02
N LEU A 7 2.94 -62.56 -4.85
CA LEU A 7 2.43 -61.33 -5.48
C LEU A 7 1.21 -60.76 -4.73
N HIS A 8 1.45 -59.77 -3.87
CA HIS A 8 0.51 -58.68 -3.63
C HIS A 8 1.28 -57.37 -3.73
N THR A 9 1.13 -56.76 -4.90
CA THR A 9 1.47 -55.38 -5.23
C THR A 9 0.94 -54.43 -4.17
N LEU A 10 1.83 -53.71 -3.47
CA LEU A 10 1.47 -52.47 -2.78
C LEU A 10 2.30 -51.34 -3.37
N LEU A 11 1.77 -50.80 -4.48
CA LEU A 11 2.24 -49.58 -5.11
C LEU A 11 1.83 -48.41 -4.19
N VAL A 12 2.73 -48.00 -3.28
CA VAL A 12 2.52 -46.76 -2.52
C VAL A 12 2.89 -45.61 -3.45
N GLY A 13 1.88 -45.09 -4.15
CA GLY A 13 1.99 -43.88 -4.95
C GLY A 13 2.37 -42.72 -4.05
N MET A 14 3.59 -42.23 -4.20
CA MET A 14 4.04 -40.98 -3.60
C MET A 14 3.45 -39.85 -4.43
N ALA A 15 2.20 -39.46 -4.12
CA ALA A 15 1.61 -38.26 -4.66
C ALA A 15 2.42 -37.07 -4.12
N ALA A 16 3.19 -36.44 -5.00
CA ALA A 16 3.81 -35.16 -4.74
C ALA A 16 2.69 -34.14 -4.47
N LEU A 17 2.48 -33.80 -3.20
CA LEU A 17 1.78 -32.58 -2.83
C LEU A 17 2.72 -31.42 -3.19
N LEU A 18 2.71 -31.04 -4.47
CA LEU A 18 3.08 -29.69 -4.88
C LEU A 18 2.02 -28.78 -4.26
N LEU A 19 2.24 -28.40 -3.00
CA LEU A 19 1.62 -27.26 -2.38
C LEU A 19 2.18 -26.01 -3.07
N CYS A 20 1.78 -25.80 -4.33
CA CYS A 20 1.54 -24.46 -4.82
C CYS A 20 0.32 -23.95 -4.04
N GLY A 21 0.54 -23.61 -2.78
CA GLY A 21 -0.35 -22.74 -2.04
C GLY A 21 -0.22 -21.36 -2.66
N CYS A 22 -0.78 -21.18 -3.86
CA CYS A 22 -1.31 -19.88 -4.22
C CYS A 22 -2.39 -19.65 -3.18
N SER A 23 -2.06 -18.88 -2.14
CA SER A 23 -3.05 -18.31 -1.26
C SER A 23 -3.96 -17.47 -2.16
N ASP A 24 -5.08 -18.06 -2.56
CA ASP A 24 -6.25 -17.36 -3.07
C ASP A 24 -6.87 -16.61 -1.88
N SER A 25 -6.12 -15.65 -1.35
CA SER A 25 -6.61 -14.70 -0.36
C SER A 25 -7.24 -13.54 -1.12
N LYS A 26 -8.51 -13.78 -1.49
CA LYS A 26 -9.56 -12.76 -1.60
C LYS A 26 -9.22 -11.52 -2.43
N LYS A 27 -8.97 -11.69 -3.73
CA LYS A 27 -9.24 -10.60 -4.68
C LYS A 27 -10.73 -10.60 -5.01
N GLY A 28 -11.54 -10.04 -4.10
CA GLY A 28 -12.86 -9.54 -4.46
C GLY A 28 -12.72 -8.52 -5.58
N ASP A 29 -13.77 -8.35 -6.38
CA ASP A 29 -13.86 -7.58 -7.64
C ASP A 29 -13.64 -6.05 -7.51
N GLY A 30 -12.92 -5.62 -6.46
CA GLY A 30 -12.52 -4.25 -6.16
C GLY A 30 -11.27 -4.15 -5.27
N GLY A 31 -10.44 -5.20 -5.22
CA GLY A 31 -9.21 -5.23 -4.42
C GLY A 31 -8.12 -4.33 -4.99
N ILE A 32 -7.29 -3.78 -4.09
CA ILE A 32 -6.12 -2.96 -4.47
C ILE A 32 -5.04 -3.85 -5.11
N ASP A 33 -4.51 -3.42 -6.24
CA ASP A 33 -3.35 -4.06 -6.89
C ASP A 33 -2.07 -3.27 -6.55
N PRO A 34 -1.23 -3.76 -5.63
CA PRO A 34 -0.03 -3.05 -5.19
C PRO A 34 0.99 -2.84 -6.32
N SER A 35 0.92 -3.61 -7.41
CA SER A 35 1.80 -3.40 -8.56
C SER A 35 1.56 -2.04 -9.23
N GLN A 36 0.37 -1.45 -9.06
CA GLN A 36 0.04 -0.13 -9.57
C GLN A 36 0.70 1.01 -8.80
N LEU A 37 1.16 0.75 -7.57
CA LEU A 37 1.80 1.75 -6.70
C LEU A 37 3.12 2.27 -7.28
N VAL A 38 3.87 1.40 -7.97
CA VAL A 38 5.16 1.75 -8.57
C VAL A 38 5.02 2.86 -9.59
N GLY A 39 5.79 3.93 -9.43
CA GLY A 39 5.79 5.11 -10.29
C GLY A 39 5.85 6.39 -9.48
N LYS A 40 5.76 7.51 -10.18
CA LYS A 40 5.79 8.85 -9.57
C LYS A 40 4.40 9.43 -9.48
N TRP A 41 4.10 10.00 -8.32
CA TRP A 41 2.81 10.53 -7.93
C TRP A 41 2.97 12.00 -7.56
N LEU A 42 2.10 12.85 -8.07
CA LEU A 42 2.01 14.27 -7.72
C LEU A 42 0.82 14.46 -6.79
N LEU A 43 1.04 15.08 -5.64
CA LEU A 43 -0.03 15.50 -4.74
C LEU A 43 -0.88 16.56 -5.42
N THR A 44 -2.19 16.36 -5.41
CA THR A 44 -3.16 17.23 -6.10
C THR A 44 -4.21 17.81 -5.16
N SER A 45 -4.45 17.16 -4.02
CA SER A 45 -5.37 17.63 -2.99
C SER A 45 -4.97 16.98 -1.67
N GLU A 46 -5.08 17.73 -0.58
CA GLU A 46 -5.24 17.18 0.76
C GLU A 46 -6.51 17.76 1.35
N TYR A 47 -7.16 17.00 2.23
CA TYR A 47 -8.28 17.49 3.03
C TYR A 47 -8.59 16.52 4.17
N ASP A 48 -9.30 17.03 5.17
CA ASP A 48 -9.60 16.30 6.39
C ASP A 48 -11.10 15.98 6.47
N GLU A 49 -11.42 14.75 6.90
CA GLU A 49 -12.78 14.30 7.14
C GLU A 49 -12.97 13.89 8.61
N TRP A 50 -13.95 14.47 9.28
CA TRP A 50 -14.41 13.98 10.58
C TRP A 50 -15.32 12.78 10.38
N VAL A 51 -14.96 11.65 10.98
CA VAL A 51 -15.68 10.39 10.85
C VAL A 51 -16.31 9.99 12.19
N GLU A 52 -17.63 9.95 12.22
CA GLU A 52 -18.39 9.40 13.34
C GLU A 52 -19.14 8.14 12.90
N ASN A 53 -18.96 7.03 13.62
CA ASN A 53 -19.62 5.75 13.33
C ASN A 53 -19.49 5.30 11.85
N GLY A 54 -18.33 5.58 11.23
CA GLY A 54 -18.04 5.23 9.84
C GLY A 54 -18.71 6.14 8.81
N LYS A 55 -19.25 7.29 9.21
CA LYS A 55 -19.81 8.30 8.30
C LYS A 55 -19.05 9.61 8.45
N VAL A 56 -18.81 10.26 7.31
CA VAL A 56 -18.30 11.63 7.29
C VAL A 56 -19.38 12.56 7.84
N VAL A 57 -19.05 13.28 8.91
CA VAL A 57 -19.94 14.25 9.58
C VAL A 57 -19.47 15.69 9.44
N GLY A 58 -18.27 15.89 8.92
CA GLY A 58 -17.71 17.18 8.53
C GLY A 58 -16.53 16.97 7.59
N GLU A 59 -16.36 17.89 6.64
CA GLU A 59 -15.20 17.97 5.74
C GLU A 59 -14.54 19.32 6.00
N TYR A 60 -13.21 19.35 6.13
CA TYR A 60 -12.45 20.55 6.44
C TYR A 60 -11.16 20.64 5.61
N ASP A 61 -10.74 21.89 5.37
CA ASP A 61 -9.56 22.41 4.66
C ASP A 61 -9.09 21.64 3.42
N PRO A 62 -9.50 22.02 2.20
CA PRO A 62 -8.63 21.75 1.06
C PRO A 62 -7.31 22.50 1.27
N TYR A 63 -6.21 21.77 1.42
CA TYR A 63 -4.90 22.40 1.54
C TYR A 63 -4.52 23.02 0.20
N ASP A 64 -4.30 24.34 0.19
CA ASP A 64 -3.77 25.06 -0.97
C ASP A 64 -2.25 24.89 -1.03
N PHE A 65 -1.76 24.24 -2.08
CA PHE A 65 -0.33 24.00 -2.26
C PHE A 65 0.34 25.13 -3.05
N GLU A 66 1.25 25.87 -2.41
CA GLU A 66 2.19 26.74 -3.14
C GLU A 66 3.29 25.94 -3.86
N ASP A 67 3.55 24.71 -3.38
CA ASP A 67 4.65 23.84 -3.81
C ASP A 67 4.10 22.53 -4.38
N SER A 68 4.81 21.94 -5.35
CA SER A 68 4.47 20.59 -5.86
C SER A 68 5.18 19.53 -5.03
N TYR A 69 4.42 18.66 -4.38
CA TYR A 69 4.94 17.50 -3.66
C TYR A 69 4.82 16.23 -4.50
N TYR A 70 5.92 15.49 -4.63
CA TYR A 70 5.98 14.22 -5.35
C TYR A 70 6.34 13.08 -4.43
N LEU A 71 5.73 11.93 -4.67
CA LEU A 71 6.06 10.65 -4.04
C LEU A 71 6.36 9.62 -5.13
N GLU A 72 7.50 8.98 -5.09
CA GLU A 72 7.91 7.96 -6.06
C GLU A 72 8.10 6.62 -5.35
N PHE A 73 7.38 5.59 -5.80
CA PHE A 73 7.57 4.21 -5.35
C PHE A 73 8.32 3.40 -6.41
N ARG A 74 9.40 2.74 -6.02
CA ARG A 74 10.26 1.96 -6.92
C ARG A 74 10.07 0.46 -6.69
N LYS A 75 10.31 -0.33 -7.75
CA LYS A 75 10.20 -1.81 -7.72
C LYS A 75 11.18 -2.49 -6.76
N ASP A 76 12.25 -1.80 -6.38
CA ASP A 76 13.26 -2.30 -5.46
C ASP A 76 12.85 -2.17 -3.98
N GLY A 77 11.64 -1.68 -3.70
CA GLY A 77 11.12 -1.51 -2.33
C GLY A 77 11.55 -0.21 -1.67
N TYR A 78 12.08 0.74 -2.44
CA TYR A 78 12.38 2.08 -1.96
C TYR A 78 11.37 3.10 -2.50
N ALA A 79 11.11 4.10 -1.68
CA ALA A 79 10.34 5.26 -2.04
C ALA A 79 11.13 6.54 -1.76
N ALA A 80 10.69 7.61 -2.38
CA ALA A 80 11.34 8.90 -2.34
C ALA A 80 10.28 10.00 -2.42
N ASP A 81 10.40 11.03 -1.60
CA ASP A 81 9.61 12.24 -1.77
C ASP A 81 10.43 13.47 -2.13
N ARG A 82 9.72 14.45 -2.70
CA ARG A 82 10.34 15.69 -3.17
C ARG A 82 9.34 16.82 -3.23
N THR A 83 9.68 17.93 -2.58
CA THR A 83 8.98 19.22 -2.72
C THR A 83 9.69 20.12 -3.73
N VAL A 84 8.92 20.69 -4.65
CA VAL A 84 9.38 21.61 -5.70
C VAL A 84 8.65 22.94 -5.57
N ARG A 85 9.39 24.04 -5.44
CA ARG A 85 8.85 25.42 -5.42
C ARG A 85 9.33 26.18 -6.65
N GLY A 86 8.40 26.46 -7.57
CA GLY A 86 8.75 27.01 -8.88
C GLY A 86 9.73 26.11 -9.64
N ASN A 87 10.86 26.66 -10.10
CA ASN A 87 11.91 25.90 -10.80
C ASN A 87 13.01 25.35 -9.88
N ILE A 88 12.88 25.50 -8.56
CA ILE A 88 13.93 25.15 -7.60
C ILE A 88 13.49 23.90 -6.84
N SER A 89 14.33 22.87 -6.89
CA SER A 89 14.24 21.72 -5.97
C SER A 89 14.66 22.19 -4.58
N GLN A 90 13.77 22.10 -3.59
CA GLN A 90 14.03 22.72 -2.29
C GLN A 90 14.83 21.84 -1.31
N ALA A 91 14.90 20.51 -1.50
CA ALA A 91 15.55 19.60 -0.55
C ALA A 91 16.25 18.41 -1.25
N PRO A 92 17.21 17.73 -0.58
CA PRO A 92 17.62 16.38 -0.99
C PRO A 92 16.41 15.45 -1.05
N VAL A 93 16.46 14.47 -1.94
CA VAL A 93 15.46 13.40 -2.02
C VAL A 93 15.72 12.48 -0.83
N ASP A 94 14.83 12.46 0.15
CA ASP A 94 14.88 11.47 1.21
C ASP A 94 14.45 10.14 0.61
N GLU A 95 15.33 9.13 0.65
CA GLU A 95 15.04 7.77 0.22
C GLU A 95 14.77 6.88 1.44
N TYR A 96 13.70 6.10 1.39
CA TYR A 96 13.31 5.20 2.46
C TYR A 96 12.80 3.88 1.91
N ARG A 97 13.00 2.81 2.67
CA ARG A 97 12.32 1.53 2.39
C ARG A 97 10.84 1.68 2.70
N TYR A 98 10.00 1.07 1.86
CA TYR A 98 8.57 0.95 2.10
C TYR A 98 8.13 -0.51 1.94
N VAL A 99 7.06 -0.87 2.64
CA VAL A 99 6.38 -2.16 2.49
C VAL A 99 4.89 -1.89 2.31
N PHE A 100 4.27 -2.61 1.37
CA PHE A 100 2.82 -2.63 1.21
C PHE A 100 2.27 -3.90 1.87
N ASP A 101 1.40 -3.71 2.85
CA ASP A 101 0.64 -4.75 3.52
C ASP A 101 -0.66 -5.00 2.75
N GLU A 102 -0.75 -6.13 2.06
CA GLU A 102 -1.95 -6.50 1.29
C GLU A 102 -3.13 -6.93 2.17
N GLU A 103 -2.91 -7.27 3.45
CA GLU A 103 -3.99 -7.67 4.35
C GLU A 103 -4.81 -6.44 4.77
N ASP A 104 -4.12 -5.35 5.12
CA ASP A 104 -4.72 -4.12 5.63
C ASP A 104 -4.77 -2.97 4.61
N ASN A 105 -4.25 -3.19 3.38
CA ASN A 105 -4.01 -2.15 2.39
C ASN A 105 -3.22 -0.96 2.97
N ARG A 106 -2.10 -1.24 3.63
CA ARG A 106 -1.33 -0.26 4.40
C ARG A 106 0.09 -0.13 3.89
N ILE A 107 0.61 1.09 3.82
CA ILE A 107 2.02 1.37 3.58
C ILE A 107 2.71 1.66 4.92
N TYR A 108 3.86 1.06 5.16
CA TYR A 108 4.70 1.38 6.30
C TYR A 108 6.19 1.39 5.94
N TRP A 109 6.97 2.07 6.78
CA TRP A 109 8.39 2.34 6.56
C TRP A 109 9.23 1.66 7.65
N PRO A 110 9.83 0.49 7.38
CA PRO A 110 10.42 -0.35 8.42
C PRO A 110 11.67 0.25 9.09
N ASP A 111 12.34 1.19 8.44
CA ASP A 111 13.60 1.79 8.92
C ASP A 111 13.41 3.24 9.37
N ASN A 112 12.17 3.69 9.49
CA ASN A 112 11.89 5.09 9.75
C ASN A 112 11.67 5.30 11.25
N ASP A 113 12.63 5.97 11.90
CA ASP A 113 12.64 6.21 13.35
C ASP A 113 11.81 7.45 13.77
N GLY A 114 10.94 8.00 12.90
CA GLY A 114 10.02 9.05 13.33
C GLY A 114 9.41 9.99 12.29
N PHE A 115 9.57 9.78 10.98
CA PHE A 115 9.01 10.71 9.97
C PHE A 115 7.54 10.46 9.66
N TRP A 116 7.08 9.19 9.77
CA TRP A 116 5.68 8.78 9.54
C TRP A 116 5.26 7.84 10.68
N ASP A 117 5.09 8.37 11.89
CA ASP A 117 4.63 7.58 13.06
C ASP A 117 3.17 7.10 12.91
N THR A 118 2.43 7.65 11.95
CA THR A 118 1.04 7.29 11.67
C THR A 118 0.96 6.22 10.57
N ALA A 119 0.15 5.20 10.82
CA ALA A 119 -0.20 4.20 9.81
C ALA A 119 -0.88 4.86 8.60
N VAL A 120 -0.34 4.65 7.40
CA VAL A 120 -0.88 5.19 6.14
C VAL A 120 -1.61 4.09 5.38
N TYR A 121 -2.92 4.23 5.23
CA TYR A 121 -3.78 3.31 4.51
C TYR A 121 -3.97 3.76 3.06
N VAL A 122 -4.16 2.80 2.17
CA VAL A 122 -4.51 3.04 0.78
C VAL A 122 -6.01 2.84 0.64
N GLU A 123 -6.75 3.94 0.51
CA GLU A 123 -8.20 3.92 0.31
C GLU A 123 -8.54 3.64 -1.16
N LYS A 124 -7.70 4.11 -2.08
CA LYS A 124 -7.84 3.88 -3.52
C LYS A 124 -6.49 3.83 -4.21
N LEU A 125 -6.32 2.86 -5.08
CA LEU A 125 -5.17 2.75 -5.97
C LEU A 125 -5.65 2.28 -7.36
N THR A 126 -5.34 3.10 -8.37
CA THR A 126 -5.60 2.82 -9.77
C THR A 126 -4.34 3.10 -10.60
N SER A 127 -4.38 2.92 -11.92
CA SER A 127 -3.27 3.30 -12.79
C SER A 127 -2.97 4.80 -12.82
N SER A 128 -3.86 5.66 -12.34
CA SER A 128 -3.73 7.12 -12.45
C SER A 128 -3.99 7.90 -11.16
N GLU A 129 -4.54 7.27 -10.14
CA GLU A 129 -4.94 7.91 -8.89
C GLU A 129 -4.57 7.04 -7.70
N LEU A 130 -3.99 7.67 -6.67
CA LEU A 130 -3.64 7.11 -5.38
C LEU A 130 -4.26 7.99 -4.30
N VAL A 131 -4.99 7.40 -3.37
CA VAL A 131 -5.55 8.07 -2.20
C VAL A 131 -4.96 7.42 -0.96
N LEU A 132 -4.14 8.19 -0.24
CA LEU A 132 -3.57 7.81 1.05
C LEU A 132 -4.38 8.43 2.18
N VAL A 133 -4.53 7.69 3.27
CA VAL A 133 -5.31 8.13 4.43
C VAL A 133 -4.58 7.82 5.72
N SER A 134 -4.48 8.83 6.57
CA SER A 134 -4.00 8.71 7.95
C SER A 134 -5.17 8.94 8.90
N TYR A 135 -5.28 8.12 9.95
CA TYR A 135 -6.34 8.25 10.94
C TYR A 135 -5.80 8.72 12.28
N TYR A 136 -6.45 9.72 12.85
CA TYR A 136 -6.15 10.29 14.15
C TYR A 136 -7.38 10.30 15.03
N MET A 137 -7.17 10.42 16.32
CA MET A 137 -8.22 10.69 17.29
C MET A 137 -8.00 12.10 17.84
N GLU A 138 -8.97 12.98 17.64
CA GLU A 138 -8.95 14.35 18.12
C GLU A 138 -10.28 14.63 18.82
N ASP A 139 -10.23 15.10 20.07
CA ASP A 139 -11.39 15.34 20.93
C ASP A 139 -12.41 14.18 21.03
N GLY A 140 -11.94 12.94 20.87
CA GLY A 140 -12.78 11.73 20.92
C GLY A 140 -13.52 11.40 19.62
N GLN A 141 -13.31 12.20 18.57
CA GLN A 141 -13.77 11.93 17.21
C GLN A 141 -12.59 11.43 16.36
N ARG A 142 -12.89 10.63 15.33
CA ARG A 142 -11.87 10.15 14.39
C ARG A 142 -11.71 11.18 13.29
N LEU A 143 -10.49 11.65 13.09
CA LEU A 143 -10.09 12.46 11.95
C LEU A 143 -9.46 11.55 10.90
N ALA A 144 -9.78 11.77 9.63
CA ALA A 144 -9.15 11.14 8.48
C ALA A 144 -8.50 12.23 7.62
N GLU A 145 -7.17 12.31 7.65
CA GLU A 145 -6.41 13.17 6.74
C GLU A 145 -6.20 12.39 5.43
N LYS A 146 -6.62 12.98 4.30
CA LYS A 146 -6.55 12.33 2.99
C LYS A 146 -5.62 13.08 2.06
N SER A 147 -4.71 12.34 1.43
CA SER A 147 -3.81 12.86 0.39
C SER A 147 -4.12 12.19 -0.94
N ILE A 148 -4.55 13.00 -1.93
CA ILE A 148 -4.91 12.55 -3.27
C ILE A 148 -3.78 12.86 -4.24
N TYR A 149 -3.25 11.81 -4.86
CA TYR A 149 -2.19 11.92 -5.83
C TYR A 149 -2.62 11.47 -7.22
N LYS A 150 -2.03 12.11 -8.23
CA LYS A 150 -2.14 11.72 -9.64
C LYS A 150 -0.81 11.15 -10.14
N LYS A 151 -0.87 10.07 -10.92
CA LYS A 151 0.32 9.48 -11.52
C LYS A 151 0.90 10.38 -12.62
N VAL A 152 2.23 10.56 -12.62
CA VAL A 152 2.95 11.42 -13.56
C VAL A 152 4.09 10.73 -14.32
N SER A 153 4.56 9.56 -13.86
CA SER A 153 5.45 8.67 -14.63
C SER A 153 5.42 7.23 -14.12
#